data_AF-A0A966Z6W1-F1
#
_entry.id   AF-A0A966Z6W1-F1
#
_cell.length_a   1.000
_cell.length_b   1.000
_cell.length_c   1.000
_cell.angle_alpha   90.00
_cell.angle_beta   90.00
_cell.angle_gamma   90.00
#
_symmetry.space_group_name_H-M   'P 1'
#
loop_
_entity.id
_entity.type
_entity.pdbx_description
1 polymer ?
#
loop_
_entity_poly.entity_id
_entity_poly.type
_entity_poly.pdbx_seq_one_letter_code
_entity_poly.pdbx_strand_id
1 'polypeptide(L)'
;MVRSHGGPGTDSPTRWTCTNCKGTQVITEAFDLRYFQLSGPGWLADQRFDISATLPAGTGKAQFRLMKKALLEERFGLKAHLETRESQVYDLVVARGGVKLSPSTTPEPALASGRPPTFEKNGVPEIPAGVSMVHSDGTSTKKQAARETIAQLAGFLAGQLSKTVNDRRGLTGKYDYVLTYSEDRQGSAAPAEEPKAEFFPALQNQLGLRLESKKGPGDFVVLYRMDRLPTGN
;
A
#
# COMPACT_ATOMS: atom_id res chain seq x y z
N MET A 1 4.66 -20.21 -5.77
CA MET A 1 4.26 -18.84 -6.15
C MET A 1 3.11 -18.42 -5.25
N VAL A 2 3.23 -17.30 -4.53
CA VAL A 2 2.12 -16.74 -3.73
C VAL A 2 1.05 -16.24 -4.70
N ARG A 3 -0.21 -16.63 -4.53
CA ARG A 3 -1.31 -16.17 -5.38
C ARG A 3 -2.54 -15.85 -4.51
N SER A 4 -2.91 -14.58 -4.48
CA SER A 4 -4.22 -14.12 -3.98
C SER A 4 -5.05 -13.73 -5.21
N HIS A 5 -6.24 -14.32 -5.37
CA HIS A 5 -7.08 -14.15 -6.54
C HIS A 5 -8.57 -14.06 -6.17
N GLY A 6 -9.34 -13.37 -7.00
CA GLY A 6 -10.77 -13.17 -6.80
C GLY A 6 -11.11 -12.08 -5.78
N GLY A 7 -12.38 -12.04 -5.37
CA GLY A 7 -12.95 -11.01 -4.51
C GLY A 7 -13.44 -9.76 -5.25
N PRO A 8 -14.02 -8.79 -4.54
CA PRO A 8 -14.74 -7.66 -5.14
C PRO A 8 -13.90 -6.80 -6.09
N GLY A 9 -14.43 -6.56 -7.30
CA GLY A 9 -13.76 -5.77 -8.33
C GLY A 9 -12.76 -6.57 -9.17
N THR A 10 -12.85 -7.90 -9.16
CA THR A 10 -12.11 -8.82 -10.05
C THR A 10 -13.09 -9.62 -10.91
N ASP A 11 -12.55 -10.43 -11.83
CA ASP A 11 -13.36 -11.35 -12.66
C ASP A 11 -14.03 -12.48 -11.86
N SER A 12 -13.71 -12.63 -10.58
CA SER A 12 -14.32 -13.62 -9.67
C SER A 12 -14.79 -12.94 -8.36
N PRO A 13 -15.82 -12.09 -8.40
CA PRO A 13 -16.19 -11.23 -7.26
C PRO A 13 -16.76 -11.99 -6.04
N THR A 14 -17.31 -13.18 -6.27
CA THR A 14 -17.97 -14.01 -5.25
C THR A 14 -17.08 -15.11 -4.68
N ARG A 15 -15.81 -15.19 -5.11
CA ARG A 15 -14.86 -16.20 -4.64
C ARG A 15 -13.53 -15.54 -4.39
N TRP A 16 -12.91 -15.83 -3.25
CA TRP A 16 -11.54 -15.43 -2.98
C TRP A 16 -10.71 -16.66 -2.64
N THR A 17 -9.57 -16.77 -3.29
CA THR A 17 -8.58 -17.81 -3.00
C THR A 17 -7.24 -17.16 -2.70
N CYS A 18 -6.59 -17.67 -1.68
CA CYS A 18 -5.28 -17.26 -1.25
C CYS A 18 -4.48 -18.54 -1.05
N THR A 19 -3.54 -18.78 -1.97
CA THR A 19 -2.70 -19.98 -1.96
C THR A 19 -1.28 -19.58 -1.58
N ASN A 20 -0.74 -20.26 -0.56
CA ASN A 20 0.59 -20.03 -0.02
C ASN A 20 0.83 -18.57 0.41
N CYS A 21 -0.18 -17.91 1.00
CA CYS A 21 -0.02 -16.52 1.46
C CYS A 21 0.60 -16.48 2.86
N LYS A 22 1.41 -15.45 3.13
CA LYS A 22 1.94 -15.21 4.47
C LYS A 22 0.83 -14.78 5.43
N GLY A 23 0.93 -15.19 6.70
CA GLY A 23 0.02 -14.69 7.75
C GLY A 23 0.00 -13.16 7.82
N THR A 24 1.16 -12.52 7.77
CA THR A 24 1.29 -11.06 7.72
C THR A 24 0.54 -10.42 6.56
N GLN A 25 0.54 -11.04 5.37
CA GLN A 25 -0.19 -10.53 4.21
C GLN A 25 -1.70 -10.58 4.46
N VAL A 26 -2.22 -11.75 4.90
CA VAL A 26 -3.66 -11.93 5.11
C VAL A 26 -4.19 -10.95 6.19
N ILE A 27 -3.43 -10.75 7.26
CA ILE A 27 -3.80 -9.84 8.35
C ILE A 27 -3.73 -8.38 7.88
N THR A 28 -2.64 -7.95 7.25
CA THR A 28 -2.52 -6.56 6.78
C THR A 28 -3.61 -6.20 5.78
N GLU A 29 -3.99 -7.11 4.88
CA GLU A 29 -5.13 -6.90 3.97
C GLU A 29 -6.48 -6.82 4.70
N ALA A 30 -6.69 -7.64 5.74
CA ALA A 30 -7.94 -7.63 6.51
C ALA A 30 -8.10 -6.34 7.32
N PHE A 31 -7.02 -5.83 7.90
CA PHE A 31 -7.01 -4.62 8.74
C PHE A 31 -6.70 -3.33 7.97
N ASP A 32 -6.43 -3.40 6.67
CA ASP A 32 -6.03 -2.27 5.83
C ASP A 32 -4.74 -1.58 6.34
N LEU A 33 -3.76 -2.40 6.72
CA LEU A 33 -2.51 -1.97 7.32
C LEU A 33 -1.36 -1.97 6.34
N ARG A 34 -0.35 -1.14 6.61
CA ARG A 34 1.01 -1.36 6.11
C ARG A 34 1.70 -2.42 6.96
N TYR A 35 2.64 -3.19 6.38
CA TYR A 35 3.35 -4.25 7.09
C TYR A 35 4.03 -3.78 8.38
N PHE A 36 4.61 -2.58 8.39
CA PHE A 36 5.28 -2.01 9.59
C PHE A 36 4.31 -1.66 10.72
N GLN A 37 3.01 -1.53 10.44
CA GLN A 37 1.99 -1.24 11.45
C GLN A 37 1.51 -2.49 12.18
N LEU A 38 1.85 -3.68 11.70
CA LEU A 38 1.47 -4.94 12.34
C LEU A 38 2.57 -5.38 13.31
N SER A 39 2.20 -5.59 14.56
CA SER A 39 2.99 -6.32 15.54
C SER A 39 2.29 -7.63 15.88
N GLY A 40 3.05 -8.71 16.06
CA GLY A 40 2.50 -10.00 16.45
C GLY A 40 3.55 -11.09 16.56
N PRO A 41 3.13 -12.34 16.77
CA PRO A 41 4.04 -13.47 16.90
C PRO A 41 4.94 -13.61 15.67
N GLY A 42 6.25 -13.80 15.89
CA GLY A 42 7.24 -13.85 14.80
C GLY A 42 6.95 -14.92 13.74
N TRP A 43 6.24 -15.99 14.11
CA TRP A 43 5.87 -17.06 13.17
C TRP A 43 4.97 -16.59 12.02
N LEU A 44 4.25 -15.46 12.15
CA LEU A 44 3.39 -14.92 11.10
C LEU A 44 4.15 -14.57 9.81
N ALA A 45 5.44 -14.26 9.90
CA ALA A 45 6.29 -13.91 8.76
C ALA A 45 6.59 -15.12 7.85
N ASP A 46 6.61 -16.32 8.42
CA ASP A 46 7.05 -17.55 7.77
C ASP A 46 5.92 -18.56 7.57
N GLN A 47 4.90 -18.53 8.42
CA GLN A 47 3.71 -19.35 8.24
C GLN A 47 2.99 -18.98 6.95
N ARG A 48 2.56 -20.02 6.24
CA ARG A 48 1.79 -19.92 5.01
C ARG A 48 0.41 -20.51 5.23
N PHE A 49 -0.57 -19.92 4.55
CA PHE A 49 -1.97 -20.30 4.62
C PHE A 49 -2.52 -20.51 3.22
N ASP A 50 -3.35 -21.53 3.10
CA ASP A 50 -4.25 -21.74 1.98
C ASP A 50 -5.67 -21.45 2.47
N ILE A 51 -6.30 -20.42 1.91
CA ILE A 51 -7.64 -19.98 2.28
C ILE A 51 -8.49 -19.93 1.02
N SER A 52 -9.65 -20.57 1.07
CA SER A 52 -10.69 -20.49 0.05
C SER A 52 -11.97 -20.01 0.72
N ALA A 53 -12.54 -18.91 0.23
CA ALA A 53 -13.75 -18.33 0.77
C ALA A 53 -14.74 -17.99 -0.35
N THR A 54 -16.02 -18.15 -0.01
CA THR A 54 -17.14 -17.74 -0.86
C THR A 54 -17.74 -16.46 -0.28
N LEU A 55 -18.11 -15.53 -1.15
CA LEU A 55 -18.64 -14.22 -0.81
C LEU A 55 -20.04 -14.06 -1.40
N PRO A 56 -20.97 -13.41 -0.68
CA PRO A 56 -22.25 -13.01 -1.25
C PRO A 56 -22.07 -12.14 -2.50
N ALA A 57 -22.99 -12.26 -3.46
CA ALA A 57 -23.02 -11.38 -4.62
C ALA A 57 -23.19 -9.91 -4.19
N GLY A 58 -22.50 -9.00 -4.89
CA GLY A 58 -22.53 -7.57 -4.57
C GLY A 58 -21.68 -7.14 -3.37
N THR A 59 -20.91 -8.05 -2.75
CA THR A 59 -20.00 -7.70 -1.66
C THR A 59 -19.03 -6.60 -2.10
N GLY A 60 -19.01 -5.47 -1.38
CA GLY A 60 -18.07 -4.37 -1.63
C GLY A 60 -16.70 -4.62 -0.99
N LYS A 61 -15.66 -3.89 -1.42
CA LYS A 61 -14.28 -4.06 -0.88
C LYS A 61 -14.19 -3.84 0.63
N ALA A 62 -14.89 -2.85 1.18
CA ALA A 62 -14.91 -2.58 2.62
C ALA A 62 -15.58 -3.73 3.39
N GLN A 63 -16.70 -4.24 2.90
CA GLN A 63 -17.39 -5.38 3.48
C GLN A 63 -16.54 -6.65 3.42
N PHE A 64 -15.83 -6.87 2.30
CA PHE A 64 -14.91 -7.99 2.16
C PHE A 64 -13.76 -7.95 3.18
N ARG A 65 -13.22 -6.76 3.50
CA ARG A 65 -12.23 -6.64 4.59
C ARG A 65 -12.81 -7.07 5.94
N LEU A 66 -14.04 -6.68 6.25
CA LEU A 66 -14.73 -7.11 7.48
C LEU A 66 -14.96 -8.63 7.50
N MET A 67 -15.38 -9.22 6.38
CA MET A 67 -15.53 -10.68 6.26
C MET A 67 -14.20 -11.42 6.45
N LYS A 68 -13.09 -10.87 5.93
CA LYS A 68 -11.75 -11.43 6.18
C LYS A 68 -11.38 -11.37 7.66
N LYS A 69 -11.65 -10.25 8.35
CA LYS A 69 -11.44 -10.16 9.81
C LYS A 69 -12.26 -11.22 10.55
N ALA A 70 -13.56 -11.32 10.26
CA ALA A 70 -14.44 -12.31 10.87
C ALA A 70 -13.94 -13.74 10.64
N LEU A 71 -13.52 -14.09 9.42
CA LEU A 71 -12.93 -15.39 9.11
C LEU A 71 -11.70 -15.70 9.96
N LEU A 72 -10.81 -14.72 10.14
CA LEU A 72 -9.61 -14.88 10.97
C LEU A 72 -9.95 -15.01 12.47
N GLU A 73 -10.94 -14.25 12.94
CA GLU A 73 -11.40 -14.33 14.32
C GLU A 73 -12.09 -15.65 14.63
N GLU A 74 -13.00 -16.10 13.76
CA GLU A 74 -13.79 -17.32 13.94
C GLU A 74 -12.96 -18.58 13.74
N ARG A 75 -12.19 -18.64 12.64
CA ARG A 75 -11.47 -19.86 12.28
C ARG A 75 -10.10 -19.94 12.92
N PHE A 76 -9.41 -18.83 13.13
CA PHE A 76 -8.05 -18.83 13.69
C PHE A 76 -7.98 -18.21 15.09
N GLY A 77 -9.12 -17.91 15.73
CA GLY A 77 -9.13 -17.34 17.07
C GLY A 77 -8.38 -16.01 17.16
N LEU A 78 -8.31 -15.25 16.05
CA LEU A 78 -7.55 -14.00 16.00
C LEU A 78 -8.04 -13.03 17.08
N LYS A 79 -7.09 -12.44 17.82
CA LYS A 79 -7.33 -11.31 18.72
C LYS A 79 -6.25 -10.27 18.55
N ALA A 80 -6.68 -9.02 18.37
CA ALA A 80 -5.82 -7.88 18.19
C ALA A 80 -6.41 -6.63 18.83
N HIS A 81 -5.58 -5.63 19.11
CA HIS A 81 -6.01 -4.30 19.53
C HIS A 81 -5.23 -3.21 18.79
N LEU A 82 -5.78 -1.99 18.79
CA LEU A 82 -5.08 -0.81 18.28
C LEU A 82 -4.20 -0.24 19.39
N GLU A 83 -2.96 0.08 19.04
CA GLU A 83 -1.99 0.72 19.93
C GLU A 83 -1.44 1.96 19.23
N THR A 84 -1.57 3.12 19.88
CA THR A 84 -0.86 4.33 19.49
C THR A 84 0.39 4.45 20.36
N ARG A 85 1.57 4.50 19.75
CA ARG A 85 2.84 4.67 20.44
C ARG A 85 3.71 5.71 19.77
N GLU A 86 4.65 6.26 20.53
CA GLU A 86 5.66 7.15 19.99
C GLU A 86 6.54 6.38 19.00
N SER A 87 6.63 6.88 17.78
CA SER A 87 7.43 6.30 16.71
C SER A 87 8.01 7.40 15.83
N GLN A 88 8.99 7.01 15.01
CA GLN A 88 9.49 7.89 13.97
C GLN A 88 8.41 8.05 12.89
N VAL A 89 7.94 9.28 12.69
CA VAL A 89 6.98 9.64 11.65
C VAL A 89 7.61 10.70 10.73
N TYR A 90 7.01 10.86 9.56
CA TYR A 90 7.38 11.91 8.62
C TYR A 90 6.19 12.83 8.36
N ASP A 91 6.40 14.13 8.36
CA ASP A 91 5.43 15.09 7.85
C ASP A 91 5.78 15.45 6.40
N LEU A 92 4.82 15.35 5.49
CA LEU A 92 4.98 15.75 4.09
C LEU A 92 4.72 17.26 3.96
N VAL A 93 5.78 18.07 3.79
CA VAL A 93 5.77 19.56 3.86
C VAL A 93 6.40 20.27 2.66
N VAL A 94 5.98 21.52 2.36
CA VAL A 94 6.43 22.32 1.18
C VAL A 94 7.93 22.48 1.21
N ALA A 95 8.61 22.06 0.16
CA ALA A 95 10.03 22.32 0.05
C ALA A 95 10.28 23.82 -0.13
N ARG A 96 11.44 24.29 0.32
CA ARG A 96 11.89 25.65 -0.01
C ARG A 96 12.02 25.72 -1.54
N GLY A 97 11.18 26.53 -2.19
CA GLY A 97 11.01 26.56 -3.64
C GLY A 97 9.58 26.32 -4.14
N GLY A 98 8.66 25.93 -3.25
CA GLY A 98 7.23 25.78 -3.59
C GLY A 98 6.88 24.42 -4.19
N VAL A 99 5.58 24.22 -4.42
CA VAL A 99 5.03 22.99 -5.01
C VAL A 99 5.34 22.97 -6.51
N LYS A 100 5.88 21.85 -7.00
CA LYS A 100 6.12 21.61 -8.44
C LYS A 100 5.13 20.64 -9.06
N LEU A 101 4.12 20.21 -8.29
CA LEU A 101 3.03 19.38 -8.78
C LEU A 101 2.09 20.20 -9.66
N SER A 102 1.77 19.66 -10.83
CA SER A 102 0.75 20.23 -11.71
C SER A 102 -0.63 19.73 -11.28
N PRO A 103 -1.62 20.62 -11.08
CA PRO A 103 -3.01 20.20 -10.95
C PRO A 103 -3.39 19.34 -12.15
N SER A 104 -4.12 18.25 -11.89
CA SER A 104 -4.47 17.32 -12.95
C SER A 104 -5.47 17.95 -13.91
N THR A 105 -5.14 17.94 -15.21
CA THR A 105 -6.03 18.33 -16.29
C THR A 105 -6.67 17.12 -16.97
N THR A 106 -6.34 15.91 -16.50
CA THR A 106 -6.88 14.68 -17.06
C THR A 106 -8.39 14.63 -16.78
N PRO A 107 -9.25 14.38 -17.77
CA PRO A 107 -10.69 14.25 -17.57
C PRO A 107 -11.03 13.18 -16.52
N GLU A 108 -12.13 13.37 -15.80
CA GLU A 108 -12.64 12.33 -14.91
C GLU A 108 -13.04 11.10 -15.74
N PRO A 109 -12.51 9.90 -15.45
CA PRO A 109 -12.83 8.74 -16.24
C PRO A 109 -14.30 8.40 -15.98
N ALA A 110 -15.04 8.17 -17.06
CA ALA A 110 -16.41 7.69 -17.01
C ALA A 110 -16.41 6.26 -16.46
N LEU A 111 -16.39 6.12 -15.13
CA LEU A 111 -16.24 4.87 -14.38
C LEU A 111 -14.96 4.11 -14.74
N ALA A 112 -14.19 3.71 -13.73
CA ALA A 112 -13.15 2.71 -13.91
C ALA A 112 -13.80 1.40 -14.37
N SER A 113 -13.98 1.23 -15.68
CA SER A 113 -14.05 -0.10 -16.28
C SER A 113 -12.77 -0.78 -15.80
N GLY A 114 -12.89 -1.99 -15.25
CA GLY A 114 -11.76 -2.78 -14.73
C GLY A 114 -10.78 -3.22 -15.83
N ARG A 115 -10.55 -2.37 -16.82
CA ARG A 115 -9.63 -2.56 -17.92
C ARG A 115 -8.22 -2.47 -17.34
N PRO A 116 -7.38 -3.50 -17.54
CA PRO A 116 -5.99 -3.43 -17.18
C PRO A 116 -5.31 -2.28 -17.94
N PRO A 117 -4.25 -1.67 -17.39
CA PRO A 117 -3.49 -0.62 -18.08
C PRO A 117 -3.05 -1.13 -19.45
N THR A 118 -3.38 -0.40 -20.51
CA THR A 118 -2.95 -0.71 -21.87
C THR A 118 -1.59 -0.06 -22.12
N PHE A 119 -0.60 -0.87 -22.48
CA PHE A 119 0.65 -0.36 -23.02
C PHE A 119 0.41 0.04 -24.47
N GLU A 120 0.61 1.32 -24.82
CA GLU A 120 0.60 1.70 -26.22
C GLU A 120 1.78 1.05 -26.96
N LYS A 121 1.64 0.91 -28.28
CA LYS A 121 2.62 0.33 -29.22
C LYS A 121 4.00 1.01 -29.16
N ASN A 122 4.09 2.19 -28.53
CA ASN A 122 5.31 3.00 -28.39
C ASN A 122 5.99 2.87 -27.00
N GLY A 123 5.55 1.94 -26.14
CA GLY A 123 6.22 1.65 -24.87
C GLY A 123 5.94 2.65 -23.74
N VAL A 124 5.06 3.64 -23.95
CA VAL A 124 4.54 4.51 -22.90
C VAL A 124 3.18 3.96 -22.45
N PRO A 125 3.03 3.57 -21.18
CA PRO A 125 1.75 3.05 -20.70
C PRO A 125 0.75 4.19 -20.49
N GLU A 126 -0.44 4.06 -21.07
CA GLU A 126 -1.54 4.99 -20.84
C GLU A 126 -2.14 4.69 -19.46
N ILE A 127 -2.07 5.66 -18.55
CA ILE A 127 -2.50 5.48 -17.16
C ILE A 127 -3.96 5.87 -17.06
N PRO A 128 -4.86 4.92 -16.74
CA PRO A 128 -6.25 5.28 -16.45
C PRO A 128 -6.28 6.27 -15.28
N ALA A 129 -7.09 7.30 -15.41
CA ALA A 129 -7.22 8.33 -14.38
C ALA A 129 -7.53 7.72 -12.98
N GLY A 130 -6.80 8.17 -11.96
CA GLY A 130 -6.91 7.63 -10.59
C GLY A 130 -6.09 6.37 -10.35
N VAL A 131 -5.37 5.87 -11.36
CA VAL A 131 -4.37 4.82 -11.23
C VAL A 131 -2.99 5.46 -11.15
N SER A 132 -2.10 4.87 -10.35
CA SER A 132 -0.67 5.17 -10.40
C SER A 132 0.08 3.89 -10.72
N MET A 133 1.05 3.95 -11.61
CA MET A 133 1.92 2.82 -11.92
C MET A 133 3.30 3.06 -11.36
N VAL A 134 3.87 2.00 -10.82
CA VAL A 134 5.25 2.00 -10.33
C VAL A 134 5.99 0.97 -11.17
N HIS A 135 6.96 1.44 -11.95
CA HIS A 135 7.88 0.59 -12.70
C HIS A 135 9.23 0.61 -12.00
N SER A 136 9.84 -0.55 -11.80
CA SER A 136 11.20 -0.67 -11.31
C SER A 136 11.97 -1.60 -12.23
N ASP A 137 13.13 -1.14 -12.70
CA ASP A 137 14.05 -1.91 -13.54
C ASP A 137 15.21 -2.52 -12.71
N GLY A 138 15.13 -2.41 -11.38
CA GLY A 138 16.16 -2.85 -10.44
C GLY A 138 17.28 -1.85 -10.18
N THR A 139 17.40 -0.79 -11.00
CA THR A 139 18.36 0.31 -10.85
C THR A 139 17.66 1.63 -10.55
N SER A 140 16.42 1.79 -11.00
CA SER A 140 15.58 2.95 -10.78
C SER A 140 14.13 2.56 -10.59
N THR A 141 13.44 3.28 -9.72
CA THR A 141 11.98 3.27 -9.64
C THR A 141 11.43 4.51 -10.32
N LYS A 142 10.43 4.32 -11.20
CA LYS A 142 9.61 5.38 -11.78
C LYS A 142 8.14 5.18 -11.40
N LYS A 143 7.62 6.07 -10.56
CA LYS A 143 6.19 6.18 -10.31
C LYS A 143 5.59 7.23 -11.23
N GLN A 144 4.55 6.87 -11.96
CA GLN A 144 3.77 7.77 -12.79
C GLN A 144 2.33 7.78 -12.24
N ALA A 145 1.80 8.97 -12.02
CA ALA A 145 0.52 9.18 -11.38
C ALA A 145 -0.33 10.15 -12.20
N ALA A 146 -1.60 9.79 -12.38
CA ALA A 146 -2.61 10.63 -12.99
C ALA A 146 -3.81 10.79 -12.04
N ARG A 147 -4.22 12.03 -11.76
CA ARG A 147 -5.31 12.41 -10.83
C ARG A 147 -5.14 11.87 -9.40
N GLU A 148 -3.92 11.82 -8.89
CA GLU A 148 -3.66 11.30 -7.55
C GLU A 148 -3.71 12.41 -6.48
N THR A 149 -4.31 12.12 -5.34
CA THR A 149 -4.37 13.03 -4.18
C THR A 149 -3.06 12.98 -3.38
N ILE A 150 -2.77 14.03 -2.58
CA ILE A 150 -1.62 13.99 -1.68
C ILE A 150 -1.75 12.90 -0.61
N ALA A 151 -2.97 12.56 -0.19
CA ALA A 151 -3.20 11.43 0.73
C ALA A 151 -2.76 10.09 0.11
N GLN A 152 -3.02 9.87 -1.18
CA GLN A 152 -2.56 8.67 -1.88
C GLN A 152 -1.03 8.67 -2.04
N LEU A 153 -0.42 9.81 -2.38
CA LEU A 153 1.04 9.95 -2.42
C LEU A 153 1.66 9.69 -1.03
N ALA A 154 1.12 10.25 0.05
CA ALA A 154 1.57 10.00 1.41
C ALA A 154 1.48 8.51 1.77
N GLY A 155 0.40 7.84 1.35
CA GLY A 155 0.25 6.39 1.51
C GLY A 155 1.28 5.56 0.74
N PHE A 156 1.73 6.03 -0.42
CA PHE A 156 2.84 5.43 -1.19
C PHE A 156 4.19 5.66 -0.47
N LEU A 157 4.47 6.91 -0.07
CA LEU A 157 5.70 7.26 0.65
C LEU A 157 5.83 6.49 1.97
N ALA A 158 4.73 6.33 2.71
CA ALA A 158 4.69 5.54 3.93
C ALA A 158 5.06 4.07 3.70
N GLY A 159 4.65 3.50 2.56
CA GLY A 159 5.03 2.16 2.15
C GLY A 159 6.52 2.03 1.82
N GLN A 160 7.11 3.03 1.15
CA GLN A 160 8.55 3.06 0.83
C GLN A 160 9.41 3.24 2.09
N LEU A 161 8.98 4.12 3.00
CA LEU A 161 9.72 4.44 4.23
C LEU A 161 9.54 3.40 5.33
N SER A 162 8.50 2.57 5.24
CA SER A 162 8.01 1.75 6.36
C SER A 162 7.75 2.57 7.63
N LYS A 163 7.25 3.80 7.45
CA LYS A 163 6.93 4.77 8.51
C LYS A 163 5.64 5.51 8.17
N THR A 164 4.97 6.03 9.20
CA THR A 164 3.80 6.89 9.01
C THR A 164 4.22 8.20 8.32
N VAL A 165 3.47 8.60 7.29
CA VAL A 165 3.63 9.89 6.61
C VAL A 165 2.35 10.69 6.77
N ASN A 166 2.42 11.81 7.48
CA ASN A 166 1.29 12.71 7.68
C ASN A 166 1.26 13.78 6.59
N ASP A 167 0.10 13.99 5.96
CA ASP A 167 -0.11 15.16 5.13
C ASP A 167 -0.36 16.38 6.03
N ARG A 168 0.62 17.29 6.09
CA ARG A 168 0.54 18.55 6.85
C ARG A 168 0.30 19.77 5.98
N ARG A 169 0.08 19.59 4.68
CA ARG A 169 0.00 20.72 3.73
C ARG A 169 -1.41 21.17 3.38
N GLY A 170 -2.42 20.30 3.50
CA GLY A 170 -3.77 20.64 3.06
C GLY A 170 -3.88 20.92 1.55
N LEU A 171 -3.03 20.28 0.73
CA LEU A 171 -3.17 20.29 -0.72
C LEU A 171 -4.37 19.40 -1.09
N THR A 172 -5.53 20.02 -1.34
CA THR A 172 -6.81 19.32 -1.58
C THR A 172 -7.06 18.93 -3.04
N GLY A 173 -6.09 19.15 -3.92
CA GLY A 173 -6.17 18.86 -5.34
C GLY A 173 -5.85 17.40 -5.71
N LYS A 174 -6.09 17.09 -6.98
CA LYS A 174 -5.56 15.90 -7.66
C LYS A 174 -4.44 16.36 -8.59
N TYR A 175 -3.36 15.58 -8.67
CA TYR A 175 -2.15 15.98 -9.35
C TYR A 175 -1.69 14.92 -10.34
N ASP A 176 -1.10 15.39 -11.43
CA ASP A 176 -0.39 14.55 -12.40
C ASP A 176 1.11 14.74 -12.16
N TYR A 177 1.85 13.65 -11.95
CA TYR A 177 3.28 13.71 -11.68
C TYR A 177 4.02 12.44 -12.05
N VAL A 178 5.31 12.61 -12.26
CA VAL A 178 6.28 11.53 -12.39
C VAL A 178 7.32 11.71 -11.31
N LEU A 179 7.56 10.65 -10.54
CA LEU A 179 8.62 10.58 -9.55
C LEU A 179 9.59 9.47 -9.97
N THR A 180 10.84 9.83 -10.23
CA THR A 180 11.90 8.90 -10.57
C THR A 180 13.03 9.00 -9.53
N TYR A 181 13.49 7.86 -9.02
CA TYR A 181 14.63 7.81 -8.10
C TYR A 181 15.42 6.52 -8.34
N SER A 182 16.72 6.52 -8.06
CA SER A 182 17.54 5.33 -8.18
C SER A 182 17.30 4.35 -7.01
N GLU A 183 17.33 3.06 -7.32
CA GLU A 183 17.43 1.97 -6.36
C GLU A 183 18.88 1.51 -6.34
N ASP A 184 19.74 2.08 -5.49
CA ASP A 184 21.12 1.60 -5.41
C ASP A 184 21.15 0.24 -4.70
N ARG A 185 21.00 -0.85 -5.46
CA ARG A 185 20.96 -2.23 -4.95
C ARG A 185 22.35 -2.86 -4.89
N GLN A 186 23.32 -2.21 -4.24
CA GLN A 186 24.51 -2.98 -3.82
C GLN A 186 24.10 -3.96 -2.72
N GLY A 187 24.31 -5.25 -3.02
CA GLY A 187 23.52 -6.36 -2.52
C GLY A 187 23.61 -6.64 -1.02
N SER A 188 22.46 -7.00 -0.43
CA SER A 188 22.30 -8.18 0.44
C SER A 188 20.81 -8.36 0.74
N ALA A 189 20.43 -9.59 1.04
CA ALA A 189 19.08 -10.00 1.45
C ALA A 189 18.76 -9.53 2.89
N ALA A 190 18.84 -8.22 3.14
CA ALA A 190 18.39 -7.59 4.38
C ALA A 190 17.03 -6.88 4.14
N PRO A 191 16.12 -6.87 5.13
CA PRO A 191 14.87 -6.12 5.03
C PRO A 191 15.19 -4.64 4.80
N ALA A 192 14.48 -4.00 3.86
CA ALA A 192 14.76 -2.66 3.38
C ALA A 192 14.89 -1.62 4.52
N GLU A 193 16.12 -1.31 4.90
CA GLU A 193 16.48 -0.16 5.74
C GLU A 193 16.44 1.09 4.86
N GLU A 194 15.46 1.95 5.16
CA GLU A 194 15.27 3.34 4.72
C GLU A 194 15.42 3.65 3.20
N PRO A 195 14.58 4.54 2.63
CA PRO A 195 14.78 4.98 1.26
C PRO A 195 16.16 5.63 1.11
N LYS A 196 16.98 5.06 0.20
CA LYS A 196 18.38 5.46 0.00
C LYS A 196 18.48 6.91 -0.48
N ALA A 197 19.69 7.47 -0.33
CA ALA A 197 20.03 8.89 -0.35
C ALA A 197 19.41 9.76 -1.48
N GLU A 198 19.02 9.19 -2.62
CA GLU A 198 18.40 9.93 -3.73
C GLU A 198 16.88 10.07 -3.66
N PHE A 199 16.20 9.30 -2.81
CA PHE A 199 14.75 9.35 -2.68
C PHE A 199 14.24 10.69 -2.14
N PHE A 200 14.84 11.20 -1.07
CA PHE A 200 14.48 12.49 -0.47
C PHE A 200 14.78 13.68 -1.40
N PRO A 201 15.98 13.76 -2.03
CA PRO A 201 16.27 14.76 -3.05
C PRO A 201 15.32 14.67 -4.25
N ALA A 202 14.95 13.48 -4.74
CA ALA A 202 14.02 13.34 -5.85
C ALA A 202 12.65 13.94 -5.53
N LEU A 203 12.10 13.65 -4.34
CA LEU A 203 10.85 14.23 -3.87
C LEU A 203 10.89 15.77 -3.84
N GLN A 204 12.01 16.33 -3.37
CA GLN A 204 12.21 17.77 -3.28
C GLN A 204 12.40 18.41 -4.66
N ASN A 205 13.27 17.86 -5.49
CA ASN A 205 13.67 18.44 -6.76
C ASN A 205 12.57 18.32 -7.82
N GLN A 206 11.87 17.19 -7.84
CA GLN A 206 10.87 16.89 -8.88
C GLN A 206 9.47 17.36 -8.47
N LEU A 207 9.05 17.12 -7.22
CA LEU A 207 7.68 17.43 -6.79
C LEU A 207 7.58 18.71 -5.94
N GLY A 208 8.72 19.29 -5.53
CA GLY A 208 8.71 20.42 -4.60
C GLY A 208 8.24 20.01 -3.20
N LEU A 209 8.41 18.73 -2.85
CA LEU A 209 8.00 18.20 -1.56
C LEU A 209 9.14 17.67 -0.72
N ARG A 210 9.02 17.81 0.61
CA ARG A 210 10.01 17.32 1.55
C ARG A 210 9.33 16.54 2.65
N LEU A 211 10.05 15.58 3.20
CA LEU A 211 9.65 14.84 4.39
C LEU A 211 10.41 15.39 5.59
N GLU A 212 9.68 15.73 6.64
CA GLU A 212 10.24 16.15 7.94
C GLU A 212 10.16 15.00 8.93
N SER A 213 11.32 14.48 9.29
CA SER A 213 11.48 13.48 10.34
C SER A 213 11.14 14.08 11.70
N LYS A 214 10.21 13.46 12.43
CA LYS A 214 9.92 13.80 13.83
C LYS A 214 9.43 12.59 14.60
N LYS A 215 9.59 12.61 15.92
CA LYS A 215 8.87 11.69 16.80
C LYS A 215 7.40 12.12 16.92
N GLY A 216 6.50 11.15 16.89
CA GLY A 216 5.07 11.41 17.01
C GLY A 216 4.26 10.14 17.21
N PRO A 217 2.94 10.27 17.44
CA PRO A 217 2.05 9.13 17.55
C PRO A 217 1.97 8.39 16.21
N GLY A 218 2.21 7.08 16.23
CA GLY A 218 1.94 6.17 15.12
C GLY A 218 0.97 5.09 15.57
N ASP A 219 0.03 4.74 14.68
CA ASP A 219 -0.97 3.73 14.94
C ASP A 219 -0.53 2.35 14.45
N PHE A 220 -0.62 1.38 15.36
CA PHE A 220 -0.26 -0.01 15.15
C PHE A 220 -1.44 -0.92 15.50
N VAL A 221 -1.47 -2.08 14.86
CA VAL A 221 -2.31 -3.20 15.28
C VAL A 221 -1.41 -4.24 15.93
N VAL A 222 -1.71 -4.56 17.19
CA VAL A 222 -1.00 -5.58 17.95
C VAL A 222 -1.86 -6.83 17.99
N LEU A 223 -1.43 -7.85 17.24
CA LEU A 223 -1.98 -9.19 17.31
C LEU A 223 -1.33 -9.93 18.46
N TYR A 224 -2.13 -10.32 19.45
CA TYR A 224 -1.64 -11.04 20.62
C TYR A 224 -2.11 -12.51 20.65
N ARG A 225 -3.08 -12.88 19.81
CA ARG A 225 -3.50 -14.26 19.63
C ARG A 225 -3.90 -14.54 18.19
N MET A 226 -3.46 -15.69 17.68
CA MET A 226 -3.98 -16.35 16.49
C MET A 226 -3.46 -17.78 16.51
N ASP A 227 -4.30 -18.75 16.19
CA ASP A 227 -3.94 -20.15 16.07
C ASP A 227 -3.32 -20.39 14.69
N ARG A 228 -2.34 -21.30 14.61
CA ARG A 228 -1.67 -21.62 13.33
C ARG A 228 -2.54 -22.47 12.41
N LEU A 229 -3.49 -23.19 12.99
CA LEU A 229 -4.43 -24.06 12.29
C LEU A 229 -5.83 -23.51 12.49
N PRO A 230 -6.68 -23.55 11.46
CA PRO A 230 -8.06 -23.16 11.61
C PRO A 230 -8.82 -24.21 12.44
N THR A 231 -9.88 -23.78 13.11
CA THR A 231 -10.94 -24.68 13.58
C THR A 231 -11.56 -25.41 12.39
N GLY A 232 -12.03 -26.65 12.59
CA GLY A 232 -12.68 -27.45 11.55
C GLY A 232 -13.80 -26.71 10.82
N ASN A 233 -14.01 -27.04 9.55
CA ASN A 233 -15.01 -26.39 8.68
C ASN A 233 -16.44 -26.69 9.10
#